data_AF-A0A1Y2JZV4-F1
#
_entry.id   AF-A0A1Y2JZV4-F1
#
_cell.length_a   1.000
_cell.length_b   1.000
_cell.length_c   1.000
_cell.angle_alpha   90.00
_cell.angle_beta   90.00
_cell.angle_gamma   90.00
#
_symmetry.space_group_name_H-M   'P 1'
#
loop_
_entity.id
_entity.type
_entity.pdbx_description
1 polymer ?
#
loop_
_entity_poly.entity_id
_entity_poly.type
_entity_poly.pdbx_seq_one_letter_code
_entity_poly.pdbx_strand_id
1 'polypeptide(L)'
;MVDADPQGNATTFFGIDKEAVKFNLMDIMTDEVEIEDAIVEVTEKLDILCGTQELNGTDIALQSTRTKFTQIGDRIADIEEKYDYILIDSPPSIGTLTINVMAAADKIFIAMQPEFLSLEGISQLIKSIKTIQEKINPELSIGKIIINRLQRTEKSHKLVLEEIKSHFQQEFEEEIVTEDMNIALSPSFGRSSVNFNPYSSSSLAYMKIACKMTSSI
;
A
#
# COMPACT_ATOMS: atom_id res chain seq x y z
N MET A 1 -6.95 -6.64 -3.76
CA MET A 1 -5.69 -6.21 -3.10
C MET A 1 -4.53 -6.78 -3.91
N VAL A 2 -3.45 -6.04 -4.08
CA VAL A 2 -2.20 -6.54 -4.68
C VAL A 2 -1.10 -6.35 -3.64
N ASP A 3 -0.46 -7.43 -3.22
CA ASP A 3 0.67 -7.38 -2.29
C ASP A 3 1.98 -7.35 -3.08
N ALA A 4 2.57 -6.16 -3.24
CA ALA A 4 3.80 -5.95 -4.00
C ALA A 4 5.05 -5.89 -3.11
N ASP A 5 4.93 -6.17 -1.81
CA ASP A 5 6.07 -6.28 -0.90
C ASP A 5 6.64 -7.71 -0.95
N PRO A 6 7.95 -7.90 -1.21
CA PRO A 6 8.59 -9.22 -1.14
C PRO A 6 8.45 -9.92 0.23
N GLN A 7 8.14 -9.20 1.30
CA GLN A 7 7.84 -9.80 2.60
C GLN A 7 6.48 -10.52 2.61
N GLY A 8 5.56 -10.19 1.71
CA GLY A 8 4.24 -10.83 1.60
C GLY A 8 3.43 -10.70 2.88
N ASN A 9 3.56 -9.55 3.56
CA ASN A 9 2.96 -9.36 4.86
C ASN A 9 1.43 -9.34 4.73
N ALA A 10 0.87 -8.55 3.79
CA ALA A 10 -0.57 -8.48 3.55
C ALA A 10 -1.14 -9.86 3.22
N THR A 11 -0.46 -10.64 2.39
CA THR A 11 -0.78 -12.04 2.07
C THR A 11 -0.92 -12.88 3.35
N THR A 12 0.08 -12.78 4.24
CA THR A 12 0.08 -13.49 5.52
C THR A 12 -1.06 -12.99 6.44
N PHE A 13 -1.33 -11.68 6.47
CA PHE A 13 -2.42 -11.10 7.27
C PHE A 13 -3.80 -11.63 6.87
N PHE A 14 -4.00 -12.02 5.61
CA PHE A 14 -5.24 -12.65 5.15
C PHE A 14 -5.30 -14.16 5.41
N GLY A 15 -4.33 -14.72 6.12
CA GLY A 15 -4.31 -16.14 6.50
C GLY A 15 -3.84 -17.08 5.39
N ILE A 16 -3.21 -16.54 4.34
CA ILE A 16 -2.68 -17.31 3.22
C ILE A 16 -1.24 -17.71 3.54
N ASP A 17 -0.95 -19.01 3.42
CA ASP A 17 0.41 -19.52 3.50
C ASP A 17 1.15 -19.22 2.19
N LYS A 18 2.18 -18.37 2.27
CA LYS A 18 3.00 -17.96 1.12
C LYS A 18 3.68 -19.12 0.42
N GLU A 19 4.01 -20.21 1.14
CA GLU A 19 4.64 -21.39 0.54
C GLU A 19 3.64 -22.24 -0.26
N ALA A 20 2.33 -22.08 0.01
CA ALA A 20 1.27 -22.78 -0.69
C ALA A 20 0.68 -21.98 -1.86
N VAL A 21 1.11 -20.74 -2.07
CA VAL A 21 0.68 -19.89 -3.18
C VAL A 21 1.20 -20.50 -4.50
N LYS A 22 0.27 -20.89 -5.37
CA LYS A 22 0.61 -21.53 -6.65
C LYS A 22 1.19 -20.55 -7.67
N PHE A 23 0.58 -19.38 -7.76
CA PHE A 23 1.01 -18.28 -8.63
C PHE A 23 0.89 -16.97 -7.85
N ASN A 24 1.85 -16.07 -8.04
CA ASN A 24 2.01 -14.85 -7.29
C ASN A 24 2.26 -13.65 -8.21
N LEU A 25 2.41 -12.45 -7.65
CA LEU A 25 2.63 -11.23 -8.41
C LEU A 25 3.86 -11.33 -9.35
N MET A 26 4.92 -12.04 -8.96
CA MET A 26 6.10 -12.22 -9.79
C MET A 26 5.76 -12.95 -11.10
N ASP A 27 5.00 -14.04 -11.04
CA ASP A 27 4.58 -14.83 -12.21
C ASP A 27 3.78 -13.98 -13.21
N ILE A 28 2.97 -13.07 -12.71
CA ILE A 28 2.21 -12.10 -13.51
C ILE A 28 3.13 -11.05 -14.14
N MET A 29 4.13 -10.58 -13.39
CA MET A 29 5.10 -9.61 -13.89
C MET A 29 6.05 -10.21 -14.93
N THR A 30 6.27 -11.53 -14.92
CA THR A 30 7.13 -12.26 -15.88
C THR A 30 6.35 -12.92 -17.02
N ASP A 31 5.04 -12.69 -17.13
CA ASP A 31 4.16 -13.23 -18.17
C ASP A 31 4.11 -14.77 -18.18
N GLU A 32 4.27 -15.40 -17.02
CA GLU A 32 4.23 -16.85 -16.88
C GLU A 32 2.80 -17.38 -16.80
N VAL A 33 1.88 -16.58 -16.24
CA VAL A 33 0.45 -16.88 -16.13
C VAL A 33 -0.39 -15.62 -16.32
N GLU A 34 -1.66 -15.81 -16.68
CA GLU A 34 -2.64 -14.73 -16.74
C GLU A 34 -3.05 -14.29 -15.33
N ILE A 35 -3.38 -13.01 -15.14
CA ILE A 35 -3.67 -12.44 -13.82
C ILE A 35 -4.84 -13.14 -13.13
N GLU A 36 -5.85 -13.58 -13.87
CA GLU A 36 -7.00 -14.32 -13.33
C GLU A 36 -6.61 -15.62 -12.63
N ASP A 37 -5.56 -16.29 -13.10
CA ASP A 37 -5.12 -17.57 -12.53
C ASP A 37 -4.33 -17.40 -11.22
N ALA A 38 -3.84 -16.18 -10.95
CA ALA A 38 -3.06 -15.85 -9.75
C ALA A 38 -3.88 -15.13 -8.66
N ILE A 39 -5.13 -14.76 -8.95
CA ILE A 39 -6.02 -14.13 -7.98
C ILE A 39 -6.56 -15.16 -6.99
N VAL A 40 -6.44 -14.86 -5.70
CA VAL A 40 -6.95 -15.70 -4.61
C VAL A 40 -8.13 -15.00 -3.92
N GLU A 41 -9.28 -15.66 -3.88
CA GLU A 41 -10.45 -15.19 -3.13
C GLU A 41 -10.18 -15.29 -1.61
N VAL A 42 -10.31 -14.17 -0.90
CA VAL A 42 -10.21 -14.12 0.58
C VAL A 42 -11.59 -14.11 1.21
N THR A 43 -12.51 -13.33 0.63
CA THR A 43 -13.93 -13.25 1.01
C THR A 43 -14.75 -12.92 -0.24
N GLU A 44 -16.09 -12.99 -0.15
CA GLU A 44 -17.00 -12.59 -1.25
C GLU A 44 -16.79 -11.18 -1.82
N LYS A 45 -16.09 -10.29 -1.09
CA LYS A 45 -15.84 -8.89 -1.50
C LYS A 45 -14.36 -8.52 -1.53
N LEU A 46 -13.47 -9.50 -1.40
CA LEU A 46 -12.05 -9.25 -1.31
C LEU A 46 -11.28 -10.40 -1.93
N ASP A 47 -10.56 -10.06 -2.99
CA ASP A 47 -9.54 -10.91 -3.57
C ASP A 47 -8.16 -10.32 -3.33
N ILE A 48 -7.14 -11.18 -3.42
CA ILE A 48 -5.75 -10.80 -3.33
C ILE A 48 -4.89 -11.44 -4.43
N LEU A 49 -4.04 -10.62 -5.06
CA LEU A 49 -2.86 -11.08 -5.77
C LEU A 49 -1.70 -11.11 -4.77
N CYS A 50 -1.18 -12.29 -4.50
CA CYS A 50 -0.26 -12.54 -3.40
C CYS A 50 1.17 -12.08 -3.70
N GLY A 51 1.84 -11.57 -2.66
CA GLY A 51 3.26 -11.20 -2.68
C GLY A 51 4.12 -12.26 -2.01
N THR A 52 5.22 -12.64 -2.64
CA THR A 52 6.16 -13.66 -2.13
C THR A 52 7.60 -13.16 -2.19
N GLN A 53 8.52 -13.92 -1.57
CA GLN A 53 9.94 -13.58 -1.53
C GLN A 53 10.59 -13.50 -2.93
N GLU A 54 9.98 -14.10 -3.96
CA GLU A 54 10.45 -14.07 -5.35
C GLU A 54 10.49 -12.66 -5.93
N LEU A 55 9.65 -11.75 -5.42
CA LEU A 55 9.67 -10.33 -5.78
C LEU A 55 11.02 -9.64 -5.47
N ASN A 56 11.88 -10.22 -4.62
CA ASN A 56 13.26 -9.71 -4.47
C ASN A 56 14.07 -9.80 -5.78
N GLY A 57 13.68 -10.68 -6.71
CA GLY A 57 14.32 -10.89 -8.00
C GLY A 57 13.82 -9.98 -9.12
N THR A 58 12.88 -9.06 -8.86
CA THR A 58 12.21 -8.26 -9.91
C THR A 58 13.20 -7.50 -10.80
N ASP A 59 14.25 -6.89 -10.24
CA ASP A 59 15.24 -6.13 -11.01
C ASP A 59 15.96 -7.00 -12.06
N ILE A 60 16.25 -8.26 -11.69
CA ILE A 60 16.94 -9.22 -12.56
C ILE A 60 15.97 -9.77 -13.59
N ALA A 61 14.77 -10.17 -13.16
CA ALA A 61 13.77 -10.76 -14.05
C ALA A 61 13.32 -9.78 -15.14
N LEU A 62 13.15 -8.50 -14.79
CA LEU A 62 12.70 -7.47 -15.73
C LEU A 62 13.84 -6.70 -16.40
N GLN A 63 15.11 -7.12 -16.24
CA GLN A 63 16.26 -6.33 -16.70
C GLN A 63 16.24 -6.05 -18.21
N SER A 64 15.72 -6.99 -19.01
CA SER A 64 15.65 -6.93 -20.47
C SER A 64 14.27 -6.49 -20.98
N THR A 65 13.32 -6.29 -20.07
CA THR A 65 11.95 -5.92 -20.39
C THR A 65 11.88 -4.41 -20.62
N ARG A 66 11.37 -4.00 -21.79
CA ARG A 66 11.24 -2.57 -22.14
C ARG A 66 10.23 -1.85 -21.25
N THR A 67 9.22 -2.58 -20.81
CA THR A 67 8.10 -2.11 -20.00
C THR A 67 8.36 -2.19 -18.51
N LYS A 68 9.56 -2.59 -18.03
CA LYS A 68 9.86 -3.01 -16.64
C LYS A 68 9.36 -2.14 -15.48
N PHE A 69 8.88 -0.93 -15.75
CA PHE A 69 8.32 0.01 -14.79
C PHE A 69 6.79 0.10 -14.82
N THR A 70 6.11 -0.61 -15.73
CA THR A 70 4.65 -0.57 -15.94
C THR A 70 3.98 -1.95 -15.85
N GLN A 71 4.73 -3.04 -15.65
CA GLN A 71 4.22 -4.42 -15.62
C GLN A 71 3.00 -4.63 -14.72
N ILE A 72 3.01 -4.06 -13.51
CA ILE A 72 1.85 -4.20 -12.62
C ILE A 72 0.61 -3.52 -13.23
N GLY A 73 0.77 -2.31 -13.77
CA GLY A 73 -0.33 -1.56 -14.37
C GLY A 73 -0.86 -2.21 -15.63
N ASP A 74 0.04 -2.68 -16.51
CA ASP A 74 -0.30 -3.38 -17.74
C ASP A 74 -1.18 -4.61 -17.47
N ARG A 75 -0.91 -5.35 -16.39
CA ARG A 75 -1.63 -6.58 -16.00
C ARG A 75 -2.90 -6.28 -15.21
N ILE A 76 -2.92 -5.22 -14.40
CA ILE A 76 -4.12 -4.77 -13.70
C ILE A 76 -5.19 -4.28 -14.68
N ALA A 77 -4.79 -3.67 -15.80
CA ALA A 77 -5.73 -3.21 -16.83
C ALA A 77 -6.65 -4.32 -17.35
N ASP A 78 -6.19 -5.58 -17.35
CA ASP A 78 -6.98 -6.73 -17.79
C ASP A 78 -8.15 -7.08 -16.83
N ILE A 79 -8.09 -6.60 -15.59
CA ILE A 79 -9.09 -6.88 -14.54
C ILE A 79 -9.75 -5.63 -13.94
N GLU A 80 -9.41 -4.43 -14.44
CA GLU A 80 -9.86 -3.17 -13.86
C GLU A 80 -11.40 -3.09 -13.75
N GLU A 81 -12.11 -3.53 -14.79
CA GLU A 81 -13.58 -3.53 -14.81
C GLU A 81 -14.24 -4.53 -13.83
N LYS A 82 -13.47 -5.44 -13.21
CA LYS A 82 -13.98 -6.45 -12.26
C LYS A 82 -14.02 -5.94 -10.81
N TYR A 83 -13.34 -4.84 -10.51
CA TYR A 83 -13.17 -4.35 -9.13
C TYR A 83 -13.59 -2.89 -9.01
N ASP A 84 -14.33 -2.56 -7.94
CA ASP A 84 -14.60 -1.16 -7.61
C ASP A 84 -13.32 -0.42 -7.19
N TYR A 85 -12.39 -1.13 -6.54
CA TYR A 85 -11.13 -0.58 -6.03
C TYR A 85 -10.02 -1.63 -6.07
N ILE A 86 -8.83 -1.21 -6.51
CA ILE A 86 -7.60 -1.99 -6.42
C ILE A 86 -6.63 -1.28 -5.47
N LEU A 87 -6.44 -1.85 -4.28
CA LEU A 87 -5.42 -1.41 -3.33
C LEU A 87 -4.12 -2.18 -3.59
N ILE A 88 -3.00 -1.46 -3.68
CA ILE A 88 -1.67 -2.03 -3.89
C ILE A 88 -0.81 -1.73 -2.65
N ASP A 89 -0.38 -2.77 -1.94
CA ASP A 89 0.57 -2.67 -0.83
C ASP A 89 1.99 -2.61 -1.39
N SER A 90 2.70 -1.52 -1.09
CA SER A 90 4.01 -1.22 -1.68
C SER A 90 5.14 -1.55 -0.71
N PRO A 91 6.29 -2.05 -1.20
CA PRO A 91 7.47 -2.18 -0.36
C PRO A 91 7.98 -0.81 0.12
N PRO A 92 8.70 -0.75 1.25
CA PRO A 92 9.12 0.50 1.89
C PRO A 92 10.28 1.20 1.16
N SER A 93 11.07 0.46 0.39
CA SER A 93 12.24 0.97 -0.33
C SER A 93 11.85 1.39 -1.74
N ILE A 94 12.38 2.50 -2.23
CA ILE A 94 12.19 2.93 -3.63
C ILE A 94 13.05 2.05 -4.54
N GLY A 95 12.40 1.28 -5.42
CA GLY A 95 13.03 0.44 -6.43
C GLY A 95 12.07 0.13 -7.58
N THR A 96 12.40 -0.85 -8.42
CA THR A 96 11.56 -1.21 -9.58
C THR A 96 10.13 -1.58 -9.17
N LEU A 97 9.94 -2.31 -8.07
CA LEU A 97 8.59 -2.64 -7.56
C LEU A 97 7.79 -1.40 -7.21
N THR A 98 8.33 -0.51 -6.38
CA THR A 98 7.66 0.75 -5.99
C THR A 98 7.36 1.61 -7.21
N ILE A 99 8.26 1.67 -8.19
CA ILE A 99 8.02 2.39 -9.46
C ILE A 99 6.83 1.76 -10.20
N ASN A 100 6.76 0.43 -10.31
CA ASN A 100 5.62 -0.25 -10.90
C ASN A 100 4.31 0.05 -10.15
N VAL A 101 4.34 0.05 -8.82
CA VAL A 101 3.16 0.41 -8.01
C VAL A 101 2.72 1.84 -8.31
N MET A 102 3.65 2.80 -8.35
CA MET A 102 3.31 4.20 -8.67
C MET A 102 2.84 4.36 -10.12
N ALA A 103 3.39 3.59 -11.05
CA ALA A 103 2.98 3.60 -12.45
C ALA A 103 1.57 3.03 -12.65
N ALA A 104 1.15 2.08 -11.81
CA ALA A 104 -0.16 1.44 -11.86
C ALA A 104 -1.26 2.20 -11.10
N ALA A 105 -0.92 3.14 -10.22
CA ALA A 105 -1.87 3.76 -9.31
C ALA A 105 -2.44 5.09 -9.84
N ASP A 106 -3.75 5.30 -9.67
CA ASP A 106 -4.37 6.62 -9.89
C ASP A 106 -4.04 7.61 -8.75
N LYS A 107 -3.93 7.08 -7.53
CA LYS A 107 -3.77 7.86 -6.31
C LYS A 107 -2.90 7.14 -5.29
N ILE A 108 -1.89 7.84 -4.77
CA ILE A 108 -1.01 7.32 -3.70
C ILE A 108 -1.39 7.92 -2.35
N PHE A 109 -1.58 7.05 -1.37
CA PHE A 109 -1.73 7.42 0.04
C PHE A 109 -0.44 7.12 0.79
N ILE A 110 0.02 8.07 1.61
CA ILE A 110 1.29 7.96 2.33
C ILE A 110 0.98 7.68 3.80
N ALA A 111 1.06 6.42 4.21
CA ALA A 111 0.94 6.05 5.61
C ALA A 111 2.30 6.18 6.31
N MET A 112 2.36 6.89 7.43
CA MET A 112 3.62 7.13 8.12
C MET A 112 3.49 7.23 9.63
N GLN A 113 4.60 7.00 10.33
CA GLN A 113 4.71 7.28 11.76
C GLN A 113 5.39 8.63 11.96
N PRO A 114 4.97 9.46 12.94
CA PRO A 114 5.52 10.80 13.13
C PRO A 114 6.85 10.74 13.90
N GLU A 115 7.88 10.19 13.26
CA GLU A 115 9.24 10.15 13.78
C GLU A 115 10.11 11.22 13.09
N PHE A 116 11.20 11.63 13.75
CA PHE A 116 12.03 12.76 13.27
C PHE A 116 12.61 12.51 11.86
N LEU A 117 13.04 11.28 11.56
CA LEU A 117 13.58 10.91 10.25
C LEU A 117 12.52 10.89 9.13
N SER A 118 11.24 10.93 9.50
CA SER A 118 10.15 10.76 8.55
C SER A 118 9.91 11.99 7.67
N LEU A 119 10.26 13.20 8.11
CA LEU A 119 10.03 14.43 7.32
C LEU A 119 10.92 14.52 6.07
N GLU A 120 12.20 14.16 6.22
CA GLU A 120 13.10 14.08 5.08
C GLU A 120 12.63 12.98 4.11
N GLY A 121 12.24 11.82 4.67
CA GLY A 121 11.69 10.70 3.91
C GLY A 121 10.46 11.08 3.07
N ILE A 122 9.48 11.79 3.65
CA ILE A 122 8.30 12.30 2.91
C ILE A 122 8.74 13.20 1.76
N SER A 123 9.63 14.15 2.04
CA SER A 123 10.06 15.12 1.04
C SER A 123 10.77 14.45 -0.15
N GLN A 124 11.54 13.39 0.12
CA GLN A 124 12.15 12.55 -0.92
C GLN A 124 11.09 11.73 -1.67
N LEU A 125 10.14 11.12 -0.96
CA LEU A 125 9.05 10.34 -1.56
C LEU A 125 8.19 11.19 -2.49
N ILE A 126 7.78 12.39 -2.07
CA ILE A 126 6.99 13.31 -2.91
C ILE A 126 7.76 13.69 -4.19
N LYS A 127 9.07 13.92 -4.10
CA LYS A 127 9.90 14.19 -5.29
C LYS A 127 9.95 12.99 -6.24
N SER A 128 10.04 11.78 -5.69
CA SER A 128 10.00 10.54 -6.47
C SER A 128 8.65 10.37 -7.15
N ILE A 129 7.55 10.56 -6.43
CA ILE A 129 6.19 10.52 -7.00
C ILE A 129 6.04 11.51 -8.15
N LYS A 130 6.47 12.78 -7.97
CA LYS A 130 6.45 13.79 -9.04
C LYS A 130 7.28 13.38 -10.25
N THR A 131 8.43 12.73 -10.03
CA THR A 131 9.27 12.23 -11.13
C THR A 131 8.56 11.12 -11.92
N ILE A 132 7.85 10.23 -11.23
CA ILE A 132 7.05 9.18 -11.88
C ILE A 132 5.85 9.81 -12.61
N GLN A 133 5.20 10.80 -12.00
CA GLN A 133 4.11 11.54 -12.61
C GLN A 133 4.53 12.18 -13.95
N GLU A 134 5.69 12.84 -13.98
CA GLU A 134 6.19 13.50 -15.18
C GLU A 134 6.66 12.54 -16.29
N LYS A 135 7.14 11.34 -15.93
CA LYS A 135 7.85 10.45 -16.86
C LYS A 135 7.11 9.19 -17.26
N ILE A 136 6.21 8.70 -16.41
CA ILE A 136 5.61 7.36 -16.56
C ILE A 136 4.09 7.43 -16.46
N ASN A 137 3.54 8.02 -15.40
CA ASN A 137 2.11 8.06 -15.15
C ASN A 137 1.60 9.49 -14.86
N PRO A 138 1.25 10.28 -15.90
CA PRO A 138 0.77 11.65 -15.75
C PRO A 138 -0.50 11.81 -14.90
N GLU A 139 -1.35 10.78 -14.86
CA GLU A 139 -2.61 10.78 -14.12
C GLU A 139 -2.41 10.50 -12.62
N LEU A 140 -1.22 10.03 -12.22
CA LEU A 140 -0.89 9.75 -10.83
C LEU A 140 -1.06 11.00 -9.96
N SER A 141 -1.89 10.89 -8.92
CA SER A 141 -2.12 11.95 -7.95
C SER A 141 -1.64 11.56 -6.55
N ILE A 142 -1.21 12.55 -5.77
CA ILE A 142 -0.97 12.36 -4.34
C ILE A 142 -2.31 12.54 -3.63
N GLY A 143 -2.75 11.50 -2.93
CA GLY A 143 -3.92 11.52 -2.07
C GLY A 143 -3.60 12.19 -0.73
N LYS A 144 -3.65 11.41 0.35
CA LYS A 144 -3.45 11.93 1.70
C LYS A 144 -2.25 11.31 2.42
N ILE A 145 -1.60 12.10 3.27
CA ILE A 145 -0.64 11.68 4.28
C ILE A 145 -1.41 11.28 5.53
N ILE A 146 -1.37 10.00 5.85
CA ILE A 146 -2.07 9.36 6.96
C ILE A 146 -1.07 9.14 8.09
N ILE A 147 -1.34 9.77 9.24
CA ILE A 147 -0.54 9.54 10.45
C ILE A 147 -1.03 8.28 11.13
N ASN A 148 -0.11 7.32 11.26
CA ASN A 148 -0.32 6.05 11.91
C ASN A 148 0.50 5.93 13.20
N ARG A 149 0.05 5.08 14.12
CA ARG A 149 0.76 4.74 15.36
C ARG A 149 1.17 5.95 16.20
N LEU A 150 0.32 6.99 16.26
CA LEU A 150 0.59 8.18 17.07
C LEU A 150 0.59 7.84 18.56
N GLN A 151 1.72 8.06 19.24
CA GLN A 151 1.84 8.03 20.70
C GLN A 151 1.65 9.44 21.28
N ARG A 152 0.50 9.69 21.94
CA ARG A 152 0.13 11.04 22.44
C ARG A 152 1.01 11.55 23.57
N THR A 153 1.70 10.67 24.29
CA THR A 153 2.63 11.02 25.36
C THR A 153 4.01 11.42 24.83
N GLU A 154 4.34 10.99 23.61
CA GLU A 154 5.64 11.19 23.01
C GLU A 154 5.76 12.62 22.47
N LYS A 155 6.74 13.39 22.95
CA LYS A 155 6.93 14.80 22.54
C LYS A 155 7.39 14.92 21.08
N SER A 156 8.26 14.01 20.63
CA SER A 156 8.76 13.97 19.25
C SER A 156 7.61 13.80 18.26
N HIS A 157 6.66 12.90 18.56
CA HIS A 157 5.47 12.68 17.73
C HIS A 157 4.63 13.95 17.56
N LYS A 158 4.46 14.76 18.63
CA LYS A 158 3.71 16.01 18.55
C LYS A 158 4.40 17.05 17.67
N LEU A 159 5.72 17.21 17.84
CA LEU A 159 6.51 18.16 17.05
C LEU A 159 6.47 17.81 15.56
N VAL A 160 6.72 16.54 15.23
CA VAL A 160 6.68 16.05 13.84
C VAL A 160 5.28 16.20 13.25
N LEU A 161 4.23 15.91 14.01
CA LEU A 161 2.85 16.10 13.56
C LEU A 161 2.54 17.57 13.22
N GLU A 162 3.00 18.51 14.05
CA GLU A 162 2.84 19.95 13.80
C GLU A 162 3.60 20.39 12.54
N GLU A 163 4.81 19.88 12.34
CA GLU A 163 5.61 20.18 11.14
C GLU A 163 4.97 19.61 9.87
N ILE A 164 4.46 18.38 9.90
CA ILE A 164 3.73 17.78 8.76
C ILE A 164 2.49 18.60 8.45
N LYS A 165 1.68 18.93 9.47
CA LYS A 165 0.49 19.76 9.30
C LYS A 165 0.81 21.12 8.71
N SER A 166 1.93 21.73 9.12
CA SER A 166 2.33 23.04 8.61
C SER A 166 2.81 23.00 7.16
N HIS A 167 3.61 21.99 6.79
CA HIS A 167 4.24 21.91 5.47
C HIS A 167 3.35 21.26 4.38
N PHE A 168 2.49 20.31 4.77
CA PHE A 168 1.70 19.48 3.85
C PHE A 168 0.20 19.63 4.13
N GLN A 169 -0.28 20.87 4.26
CA GLN A 169 -1.66 21.18 4.66
C GLN A 169 -2.71 20.55 3.73
N GLN A 170 -2.43 20.51 2.43
CA GLN A 170 -3.38 20.01 1.44
C GLN A 170 -3.44 18.48 1.45
N GLU A 171 -2.29 17.84 1.66
CA GLU A 171 -2.13 16.39 1.66
C GLU A 171 -2.41 15.79 3.04
N PHE A 172 -2.40 16.54 4.13
CA PHE A 172 -2.62 16.01 5.47
C PHE A 172 -4.04 15.42 5.64
N GLU A 173 -4.12 14.21 6.21
CA GLU A 173 -5.37 13.61 6.70
C GLU A 173 -5.60 13.99 8.17
N GLU A 174 -6.77 14.55 8.46
CA GLU A 174 -7.13 15.01 9.80
C GLU A 174 -7.36 13.87 10.79
N GLU A 175 -7.88 12.73 10.31
CA GLU A 175 -8.07 11.56 11.15
C GLU A 175 -6.73 10.86 11.38
N ILE A 176 -6.36 10.74 12.67
CA ILE A 176 -5.08 10.16 13.08
C ILE A 176 -5.31 8.80 13.72
N VAL A 177 -4.56 7.79 13.29
CA VAL A 177 -4.53 6.49 13.94
C VAL A 177 -3.50 6.53 15.07
N THR A 178 -3.96 6.32 16.30
CA THR A 178 -3.07 6.23 17.48
C THR A 178 -2.53 4.82 17.66
N GLU A 179 -1.43 4.70 18.39
CA GLU A 179 -0.94 3.38 18.84
C GLU A 179 -2.07 2.66 19.59
N ASP A 180 -2.38 1.42 19.17
CA ASP A 180 -3.52 0.67 19.68
C ASP A 180 -3.20 -0.83 19.69
N MET A 181 -3.30 -1.48 20.85
CA MET A 181 -3.08 -2.92 20.99
C MET A 181 -4.02 -3.76 20.13
N ASN A 182 -5.21 -3.24 19.78
CA ASN A 182 -6.15 -3.95 18.91
C ASN A 182 -5.54 -4.19 17.52
N ILE A 183 -4.80 -3.22 16.96
CA ILE A 183 -4.10 -3.40 15.68
C ILE A 183 -3.05 -4.49 15.83
N ALA A 184 -2.22 -4.41 16.88
CA ALA A 184 -1.11 -5.33 17.10
C ALA A 184 -1.56 -6.79 17.33
N LEU A 185 -2.72 -7.01 17.96
CA LEU A 185 -3.22 -8.34 18.29
C LEU A 185 -4.06 -8.97 17.18
N SER A 186 -4.80 -8.17 16.41
CA SER A 186 -5.67 -8.65 15.31
C SER A 186 -5.06 -9.71 14.37
N PRO A 187 -3.75 -9.65 14.01
CA PRO A 187 -3.14 -10.59 13.07
C PRO A 187 -3.02 -11.99 13.65
N SER A 188 -2.76 -12.11 14.95
CA SER A 188 -2.71 -13.38 15.68
C SER A 188 -4.07 -14.11 15.69
N PHE A 189 -5.15 -13.42 15.31
CA PHE A 189 -6.50 -13.98 15.17
C PHE A 189 -6.95 -14.12 13.70
N GLY A 190 -6.08 -13.81 12.73
CA GLY A 190 -6.40 -13.85 11.30
C GLY A 190 -7.54 -12.90 10.92
N ARG A 191 -7.63 -11.73 11.58
CA ARG A 191 -8.69 -10.74 11.36
C ARG A 191 -8.09 -9.36 11.17
N SER A 192 -8.76 -8.52 10.39
CA SER A 192 -8.47 -7.08 10.39
C SER A 192 -8.78 -6.47 11.76
N SER A 193 -8.18 -5.31 12.06
CA SER A 193 -8.46 -4.55 13.29
C SER A 193 -9.96 -4.26 13.46
N VAL A 194 -10.63 -3.90 12.36
CA VAL A 194 -12.07 -3.62 12.32
C VAL A 194 -12.90 -4.86 12.64
N ASN A 195 -12.56 -6.02 12.07
CA ASN A 195 -13.28 -7.27 12.33
C ASN A 195 -12.94 -7.87 13.71
N PHE A 196 -11.78 -7.55 14.26
CA PHE A 196 -11.37 -7.96 15.60
C PHE A 196 -12.08 -7.15 16.69
N ASN A 197 -12.06 -5.81 16.57
CA ASN A 197 -12.77 -4.91 17.49
C ASN A 197 -13.19 -3.63 16.74
N PRO A 198 -14.45 -3.55 16.25
CA PRO A 198 -14.91 -2.42 15.44
C PRO A 198 -15.05 -1.11 16.23
N TYR A 199 -15.12 -1.20 17.57
CA TYR A 199 -15.31 -0.05 18.46
C TYR A 199 -13.99 0.50 19.02
N SER A 200 -12.84 -0.11 18.68
CA SER A 200 -11.55 0.44 19.08
C SER A 200 -11.31 1.80 18.42
N SER A 201 -10.49 2.64 19.05
CA SER A 201 -10.13 3.95 18.50
C SER A 201 -9.45 3.84 17.14
N SER A 202 -8.59 2.84 16.95
CA SER A 202 -7.92 2.61 15.68
C SER A 202 -8.87 2.15 14.57
N SER A 203 -9.78 1.21 14.88
CA SER A 203 -10.77 0.73 13.90
C SER A 203 -11.69 1.84 13.43
N LEU A 204 -12.15 2.69 14.35
CA LEU A 204 -12.96 3.86 14.01
C LEU A 204 -12.19 4.85 13.14
N ALA A 205 -10.90 5.09 13.44
CA ALA A 205 -10.05 5.95 12.62
C ALA A 205 -9.88 5.39 11.20
N TYR A 206 -9.53 4.10 11.05
CA TYR A 206 -9.41 3.47 9.72
C TYR A 206 -10.72 3.49 8.93
N MET A 207 -11.87 3.23 9.57
CA MET A 207 -13.16 3.28 8.88
C MET A 207 -13.49 4.69 8.36
N LYS A 208 -13.18 5.74 9.14
CA LYS A 208 -13.35 7.13 8.69
C LYS A 208 -12.40 7.48 7.55
N ILE A 209 -11.13 7.07 7.65
CA ILE A 209 -10.13 7.27 6.59
C ILE A 209 -10.61 6.58 5.31
N ALA A 210 -10.99 5.30 5.38
CA ALA A 210 -11.53 4.56 4.24
C ALA A 210 -12.74 5.24 3.62
N CYS A 211 -13.70 5.72 4.42
CA CYS A 211 -14.87 6.45 3.94
C CYS A 211 -14.49 7.76 3.21
N LYS A 212 -13.51 8.51 3.71
CA LYS A 212 -13.00 9.72 3.04
C LYS A 212 -12.27 9.38 1.75
N MET A 213 -11.48 8.30 1.74
CA MET A 213 -10.75 7.84 0.56
C MET A 213 -11.70 7.49 -0.58
N THR A 214 -12.75 6.70 -0.29
CA THR A 214 -13.74 6.28 -1.30
C THR A 214 -14.69 7.41 -1.73
N SER A 215 -14.95 8.40 -0.88
CA SER A 215 -15.78 9.56 -1.24
C SER A 215 -15.05 10.61 -2.08
N SER A 216 -13.72 10.51 -2.19
CA SER A 216 -12.84 11.48 -2.87
C SER A 216 -12.30 10.95 -4.21
N ILE A 217 -12.92 9.89 -4.72
CA ILE A 217 -12.66 9.24 -6.02
C ILE A 217 -13.95 9.41 -6.83
#